data_AF-A0A017S1N5-F1
#
_entry.id   AF-A0A017S1N5-F1
#
_cell.length_a   1.000
_cell.length_b   1.000
_cell.length_c   1.000
_cell.angle_alpha   90.00
_cell.angle_beta   90.00
_cell.angle_gamma   90.00
#
_symmetry.space_group_name_H-M   'P 1'
#
loop_
_entity.id
_entity.type
_entity.pdbx_description
1 polymer ?
#
loop_
_entity_poly.entity_id
_entity_poly.type
_entity_poly.pdbx_seq_one_letter_code
_entity_poly.pdbx_strand_id
1 'polypeptide(L)'
;MPTIEAAIVGVSGESSQSIVNALLESSTPKYVSYLAPNQLGVKVVLADLHGLSNKLVELLSGIDVVISAIYFDSPDDEILLANAAKAAGVTRFIQSALMSVIHRRVSEEEAIANIDSTRARLDQNPTETSARLAFIAAQLCYS
;
A
#
# COMPACT_ATOMS: atom_id res chain seq x y z
N MET A 1 -16.79 -18.06 -11.76
CA MET A 1 -16.30 -17.29 -10.61
C MET A 1 -16.81 -15.86 -10.76
N PRO A 2 -17.19 -15.17 -9.68
CA PRO A 2 -17.56 -13.76 -9.75
C PRO A 2 -16.37 -12.93 -10.26
N THR A 3 -16.66 -11.91 -11.07
CA THR A 3 -15.68 -10.90 -11.50
C THR A 3 -15.32 -10.05 -10.28
N ILE A 4 -14.05 -9.71 -10.12
CA ILE A 4 -13.58 -8.86 -9.02
C ILE A 4 -13.26 -7.49 -9.59
N GLU A 5 -13.89 -6.44 -9.10
CA GLU A 5 -13.53 -5.08 -9.49
C GLU A 5 -12.44 -4.55 -8.55
N ALA A 6 -11.31 -4.15 -9.12
CA ALA A 6 -10.24 -3.48 -8.39
C ALA A 6 -10.11 -2.04 -8.85
N ALA A 7 -9.81 -1.13 -7.93
CA ALA A 7 -9.40 0.24 -8.22
C ALA A 7 -7.97 0.45 -7.75
N ILE A 8 -7.15 1.08 -8.60
CA ILE A 8 -5.79 1.50 -8.25
C ILE A 8 -5.70 3.01 -8.19
N VAL A 9 -5.13 3.54 -7.10
CA VAL A 9 -4.90 4.96 -6.89
C VAL A 9 -3.39 5.25 -6.98
N GLY A 10 -3.01 6.31 -7.69
CA GLY A 10 -1.59 6.65 -7.92
C GLY A 10 -0.99 6.06 -9.20
N VAL A 11 -1.79 5.83 -10.25
CA VAL A 11 -1.44 5.05 -11.45
C VAL A 11 -0.29 5.62 -12.30
N SER A 12 0.11 6.87 -12.09
CA SER A 12 1.24 7.48 -12.81
C SER A 12 2.62 6.99 -12.33
N GLY A 13 2.69 6.23 -11.24
CA GLY A 13 3.96 5.71 -10.70
C GLY A 13 4.42 4.40 -11.36
N GLU A 14 5.72 4.14 -11.34
CA GLU A 14 6.33 2.90 -11.85
C GLU A 14 5.74 1.65 -11.18
N SER A 15 5.57 1.69 -9.85
CA SER A 15 4.98 0.59 -9.08
C SER A 15 3.56 0.28 -9.53
N SER A 16 2.73 1.31 -9.74
CA SER A 16 1.36 1.09 -10.22
C SER A 16 1.32 0.54 -11.64
N GLN A 17 2.20 0.98 -12.55
CA GLN A 17 2.27 0.44 -13.91
C GLN A 17 2.65 -1.04 -13.90
N SER A 18 3.58 -1.44 -13.02
CA SER A 18 3.92 -2.86 -12.83
C SER A 18 2.73 -3.68 -12.33
N ILE A 19 1.97 -3.17 -11.35
CA ILE A 19 0.74 -3.83 -10.86
C ILE A 19 -0.29 -3.93 -11.99
N VAL A 20 -0.51 -2.86 -12.76
CA VAL A 20 -1.45 -2.83 -13.89
C VAL A 20 -1.13 -3.94 -14.88
N ASN A 21 0.12 -4.01 -15.33
CA ASN A 21 0.55 -4.99 -16.32
C ASN A 21 0.37 -6.42 -15.80
N ALA A 22 0.78 -6.70 -14.55
CA ALA A 22 0.63 -8.01 -13.94
C ALA A 22 -0.85 -8.44 -13.83
N LEU A 23 -1.75 -7.50 -13.52
CA LEU A 23 -3.18 -7.78 -13.45
C LEU A 23 -3.82 -7.98 -14.84
N LEU A 24 -3.35 -7.27 -15.87
CA LEU A 24 -3.80 -7.46 -17.26
C LEU A 24 -3.32 -8.81 -17.84
N GLU A 25 -2.13 -9.25 -17.46
CA GLU A 25 -1.56 -10.55 -17.86
C GLU A 25 -2.17 -11.73 -17.07
N SER A 26 -2.77 -11.46 -15.92
CA SER A 26 -3.36 -12.49 -15.07
C SER A 26 -4.63 -13.10 -15.67
N SER A 27 -4.70 -14.43 -15.66
CA SER A 27 -5.90 -15.18 -16.06
C SER A 27 -6.95 -15.31 -14.95
N THR A 28 -6.60 -14.95 -13.70
CA THR A 28 -7.47 -15.06 -12.51
C THR A 28 -6.98 -14.15 -11.36
N PRO A 29 -7.84 -13.33 -10.73
CA PRO A 29 -9.16 -12.83 -11.15
C PRO A 29 -9.10 -11.83 -12.31
N LYS A 30 -10.21 -11.65 -13.03
CA LYS A 30 -10.38 -10.58 -14.03
C LYS A 30 -10.70 -9.27 -13.30
N TYR A 31 -9.74 -8.35 -13.23
CA TYR A 31 -9.90 -7.05 -12.60
C TYR A 31 -10.28 -5.96 -13.61
N VAL A 32 -11.30 -5.16 -13.32
CA VAL A 32 -11.74 -4.04 -14.16
C VAL A 32 -11.84 -2.77 -13.31
N SER A 33 -10.95 -1.79 -13.57
CA SER A 33 -11.06 -0.32 -13.35
C SER A 33 -9.73 0.32 -12.87
N TYR A 34 -9.14 1.28 -13.60
CA TYR A 34 -7.95 2.04 -13.16
C TYR A 34 -7.99 3.49 -13.59
N LEU A 35 -7.53 4.39 -12.72
CA LEU A 35 -7.41 5.82 -12.94
C LEU A 35 -6.15 6.23 -13.79
N ALA A 36 -6.15 6.06 -15.13
CA ALA A 36 -5.34 6.74 -16.22
C ALA A 36 -4.17 5.99 -16.93
N PRO A 37 -3.75 6.37 -18.19
CA PRO A 37 -4.49 6.45 -19.47
C PRO A 37 -4.08 5.38 -20.52
N ASN A 38 -5.07 4.96 -21.34
CA ASN A 38 -4.94 4.30 -22.65
C ASN A 38 -4.14 2.98 -22.79
N GLN A 39 -4.51 1.97 -22.00
CA GLN A 39 -4.26 0.56 -22.37
C GLN A 39 -5.54 -0.27 -22.15
N LEU A 40 -5.72 -1.30 -22.99
CA LEU A 40 -6.95 -2.06 -23.23
C LEU A 40 -7.74 -2.44 -21.96
N GLY A 41 -9.05 -2.16 -21.94
CA GLY A 41 -9.99 -2.68 -20.93
C GLY A 41 -10.06 -1.91 -19.60
N VAL A 42 -9.45 -0.73 -19.52
CA VAL A 42 -9.26 0.02 -18.27
C VAL A 42 -10.06 1.34 -18.28
N LYS A 43 -10.87 1.59 -17.23
CA LYS A 43 -11.64 2.83 -17.04
C LYS A 43 -10.91 3.82 -16.14
N VAL A 44 -10.49 4.92 -16.75
CA VAL A 44 -9.84 6.07 -16.13
C VAL A 44 -10.85 7.04 -15.53
N VAL A 45 -10.66 7.40 -14.28
CA VAL A 45 -11.40 8.49 -13.61
C VAL A 45 -10.37 9.40 -12.91
N LEU A 46 -10.69 10.68 -12.77
CA LEU A 46 -9.90 11.58 -11.92
C LEU A 46 -10.55 11.57 -10.54
N ALA A 47 -9.75 11.34 -9.51
CA ALA A 47 -10.18 11.36 -8.12
C ALA A 47 -9.34 12.38 -7.36
N ASP A 48 -10.03 13.25 -6.62
CA ASP A 48 -9.41 14.15 -5.66
C ASP A 48 -9.57 13.55 -4.26
N LEU A 49 -8.45 13.22 -3.62
CA LEU A 49 -8.45 12.62 -2.27
C LEU A 49 -8.82 13.63 -1.19
N HIS A 50 -8.58 14.91 -1.44
CA HIS A 50 -8.90 16.04 -0.54
C HIS A 50 -10.27 16.65 -0.81
N GLY A 51 -10.94 16.16 -1.85
CA GLY A 51 -12.27 16.58 -2.24
C GLY A 51 -13.34 16.16 -1.24
N LEU A 52 -14.60 16.48 -1.55
CA LEU A 52 -15.74 16.07 -0.73
C LEU A 52 -15.76 14.54 -0.58
N SER A 53 -15.65 14.05 0.66
CA SER A 53 -15.53 12.61 0.97
C SER A 53 -16.63 11.76 0.32
N ASN A 54 -17.83 12.32 0.16
CA ASN A 54 -18.96 11.63 -0.49
C ASN A 54 -18.67 11.24 -1.95
N LYS A 55 -17.92 12.05 -2.70
CA LYS A 55 -17.57 11.75 -4.10
C LYS A 55 -16.57 10.58 -4.19
N LEU A 56 -15.60 10.54 -3.28
CA LEU A 56 -14.63 9.43 -3.24
C LEU A 56 -15.32 8.11 -2.86
N VAL A 57 -16.26 8.16 -1.91
CA VAL A 57 -17.10 7.01 -1.56
C VAL A 57 -17.95 6.53 -2.74
N GLU A 58 -18.59 7.46 -3.46
CA GLU A 58 -19.38 7.14 -4.66
C GLU A 58 -18.52 6.49 -5.75
N LEU A 59 -17.30 6.99 -5.98
CA LEU A 59 -16.36 6.42 -6.94
C LEU A 59 -15.90 5.00 -6.58
N LEU A 60 -15.83 4.69 -5.28
CA LEU A 60 -15.40 3.38 -4.77
C LEU A 60 -16.57 2.41 -4.57
N SER A 61 -17.82 2.87 -4.71
CA SER A 61 -19.00 2.04 -4.54
C SER A 61 -19.04 0.93 -5.61
N GLY A 62 -19.14 -0.32 -5.18
CA GLY A 62 -19.12 -1.49 -6.06
C GLY A 62 -17.73 -2.03 -6.38
N ILE A 63 -16.66 -1.36 -5.92
CA ILE A 63 -15.29 -1.87 -6.02
C ILE A 63 -15.02 -2.87 -4.89
N ASP A 64 -14.52 -4.06 -5.25
CA ASP A 64 -14.19 -5.10 -4.28
C ASP A 64 -12.84 -4.86 -3.61
N VAL A 65 -11.85 -4.38 -4.38
CA VAL A 65 -10.46 -4.22 -3.95
C VAL A 65 -9.94 -2.82 -4.27
N VAL A 66 -9.39 -2.14 -3.28
CA VAL A 66 -8.65 -0.89 -3.50
C VAL A 66 -7.16 -1.13 -3.28
N ILE A 67 -6.34 -0.72 -4.24
CA ILE A 67 -4.88 -0.79 -4.21
C ILE A 67 -4.34 0.64 -4.20
N SER A 68 -3.75 1.04 -3.08
CA SER A 68 -3.03 2.29 -2.99
C SER A 68 -1.60 2.12 -3.52
N ALA A 69 -1.23 2.97 -4.45
CA ALA A 69 0.12 3.18 -4.95
C ALA A 69 0.47 4.67 -4.91
N ILE A 70 -0.04 5.39 -3.91
CA ILE A 70 0.21 6.82 -3.73
C ILE A 70 1.63 7.09 -3.22
N TYR A 71 2.05 8.36 -3.34
CA TYR A 71 3.36 8.83 -2.93
C TYR A 71 3.59 8.65 -1.41
N PHE A 72 4.77 8.16 -1.03
CA PHE A 72 5.07 7.74 0.34
C PHE A 72 5.04 8.89 1.36
N ASP A 73 5.27 10.13 0.93
CA ASP A 73 5.30 11.32 1.80
C ASP A 73 3.91 11.95 1.99
N SER A 74 2.85 11.21 1.66
CA SER A 74 1.45 11.64 1.77
C SER A 74 0.63 10.68 2.64
N PRO A 75 1.02 10.41 3.90
CA PRO A 75 0.29 9.47 4.77
C PRO A 75 -1.15 9.92 5.07
N ASP A 76 -1.42 11.23 5.08
CA ASP A 76 -2.77 11.76 5.28
C ASP A 76 -3.72 11.38 4.13
N ASP A 77 -3.20 11.34 2.89
CA ASP A 77 -3.96 10.92 1.71
C ASP A 77 -4.34 9.44 1.79
N GLU A 78 -3.45 8.60 2.34
CA GLU A 78 -3.71 7.17 2.57
C GLU A 78 -4.88 7.00 3.56
N ILE A 79 -4.90 7.79 4.63
CA ILE A 79 -5.97 7.76 5.64
C ILE A 79 -7.31 8.14 5.01
N LEU A 80 -7.34 9.20 4.19
CA LEU A 80 -8.56 9.64 3.50
C LEU A 80 -9.08 8.56 2.54
N LEU A 81 -8.19 7.93 1.77
CA LEU A 81 -8.54 6.86 0.86
C LEU A 81 -9.04 5.61 1.59
N ALA A 82 -8.37 5.19 2.66
CA ALA A 82 -8.78 4.04 3.46
C ALA A 82 -10.15 4.25 4.12
N ASN A 83 -10.42 5.46 4.63
CA ASN A 83 -11.72 5.81 5.20
C ASN A 83 -12.84 5.78 4.14
N ALA A 84 -12.59 6.31 2.95
CA ALA A 84 -13.55 6.27 1.86
C ALA A 84 -13.81 4.84 1.37
N ALA A 85 -12.76 4.01 1.23
CA ALA A 85 -12.89 2.61 0.86
C ALA A 85 -13.75 1.84 1.88
N LYS A 86 -13.52 2.06 3.18
CA LYS A 86 -14.34 1.48 4.24
C LYS A 86 -15.81 1.92 4.13
N ALA A 87 -16.06 3.20 3.91
CA ALA A 87 -17.42 3.72 3.78
C ALA A 87 -18.14 3.21 2.53
N ALA A 88 -17.40 2.94 1.45
CA ALA A 88 -17.92 2.38 0.20
C ALA A 88 -18.19 0.86 0.26
N GLY A 89 -17.78 0.18 1.34
CA GLY A 89 -17.96 -1.26 1.49
C GLY A 89 -16.92 -2.12 0.77
N VAL A 90 -15.76 -1.56 0.44
CA VAL A 90 -14.64 -2.28 -0.17
C VAL A 90 -14.23 -3.47 0.71
N THR A 91 -14.09 -4.65 0.11
CA THR A 91 -13.82 -5.89 0.85
C THR A 91 -12.33 -6.08 1.19
N ARG A 92 -11.44 -5.48 0.40
CA ARG A 92 -9.99 -5.53 0.61
C ARG A 92 -9.33 -4.20 0.27
N PHE A 93 -8.54 -3.69 1.21
CA PHE A 93 -7.70 -2.50 1.01
C PHE A 93 -6.23 -2.92 1.07
N ILE A 94 -5.46 -2.59 0.04
CA ILE A 94 -4.01 -2.83 -0.05
C ILE A 94 -3.33 -1.47 0.05
N GLN A 95 -2.64 -1.24 1.17
CA GLN A 95 -1.94 0.01 1.43
C GLN A 95 -0.67 0.19 0.58
N SER A 96 -0.29 1.44 0.33
CA SER A 96 0.99 1.78 -0.32
C SER A 96 2.15 1.56 0.67
N ALA A 97 2.67 0.33 0.72
CA ALA A 97 3.67 -0.08 1.72
C ALA A 97 4.90 -0.79 1.13
N LEU A 98 5.23 -0.56 -0.16
CA LEU A 98 6.37 -1.20 -0.82
C LEU A 98 7.75 -0.82 -0.22
N MET A 99 7.80 0.10 0.75
CA MET A 99 9.05 0.58 1.36
C MET A 99 9.15 0.40 2.88
N SER A 100 8.07 0.18 3.63
CA SER A 100 8.15 0.14 5.10
C SER A 100 7.27 -0.94 5.72
N VAL A 101 7.90 -1.87 6.45
CA VAL A 101 7.20 -2.72 7.41
C VAL A 101 7.09 -1.93 8.71
N ILE A 102 6.07 -1.08 8.83
CA ILE A 102 5.84 -0.33 10.07
C ILE A 102 5.39 -1.31 11.15
N HIS A 103 6.26 -1.57 12.12
CA HIS A 103 5.94 -2.43 13.27
C HIS A 103 5.02 -1.70 14.25
N ARG A 104 4.33 -2.48 15.11
CA ARG A 104 3.51 -2.00 16.24
C ARG A 104 4.20 -0.83 16.95
N ARG A 105 3.46 0.24 17.32
CA ARG A 105 3.98 1.28 18.23
C ARG A 105 4.49 0.59 19.50
N VAL A 106 5.80 0.45 19.60
CA VAL A 106 6.51 0.00 20.79
C VAL A 106 6.91 1.22 21.60
N SER A 107 7.06 1.05 22.91
CA SER A 107 7.63 2.13 23.74
C SER A 107 9.08 2.40 23.31
N GLU A 108 9.61 3.59 23.61
CA GLU A 108 11.01 3.95 23.33
C GLU A 108 11.98 2.94 23.96
N GLU A 109 11.69 2.51 25.19
CA GLU A 109 12.47 1.51 25.92
C GLU A 109 12.48 0.14 25.21
N GLU A 110 11.33 -0.28 24.67
CA GLU A 110 11.21 -1.51 23.89
C GLU A 110 11.88 -1.39 22.51
N ALA A 111 11.84 -0.22 21.88
CA ALA A 111 12.57 0.05 20.65
C ALA A 111 14.09 -0.06 20.85
N ILE A 112 14.62 0.54 21.91
CA ILE A 112 16.04 0.46 22.29
C ILE A 112 16.42 -1.00 22.57
N ALA A 113 15.62 -1.73 23.35
CA ALA A 113 15.88 -3.13 23.65
C ALA A 113 15.93 -4.01 22.38
N ASN A 114 15.07 -3.74 21.39
CA ASN A 114 15.06 -4.45 20.12
C ASN A 114 16.28 -4.11 19.25
N ILE A 115 16.71 -2.84 19.23
CA ILE A 115 17.94 -2.40 18.54
C ILE A 115 19.16 -3.09 19.14
N ASP A 116 19.29 -3.09 20.46
CA ASP A 116 20.44 -3.66 21.17
C ASP A 116 20.49 -5.19 21.02
N SER A 117 19.34 -5.87 21.12
CA SER A 117 19.23 -7.31 20.86
C SER A 117 19.64 -7.67 19.43
N THR A 118 19.22 -6.86 18.45
CA THR A 118 19.57 -7.08 17.04
C THR A 118 21.05 -6.82 16.78
N ARG A 119 21.63 -5.79 17.41
CA ARG A 119 23.07 -5.50 17.36
C ARG A 119 23.89 -6.65 17.94
N ALA A 120 23.52 -7.16 19.11
CA ALA A 120 24.20 -8.30 19.73
C ALA A 120 24.16 -9.57 18.86
N ARG A 121 23.06 -9.82 18.15
CA ARG A 121 22.94 -10.94 17.20
C ARG A 121 23.85 -10.76 16.00
N LEU A 122 23.96 -9.54 15.47
CA LEU A 122 24.89 -9.23 14.38
C LEU A 122 26.36 -9.31 14.80
N ASP A 123 26.68 -8.97 16.04
CA ASP A 123 28.04 -9.13 16.58
C ASP A 123 28.42 -10.62 16.67
N GLN A 124 27.46 -11.49 17.01
CA GLN A 124 27.67 -12.94 17.06
C GLN A 124 27.68 -13.59 15.67
N ASN A 125 26.84 -13.10 14.75
CA ASN A 125 26.73 -13.61 13.40
C ASN A 125 26.47 -12.48 12.37
N PRO A 126 27.54 -11.86 11.83
CA PRO A 126 27.42 -10.70 10.95
C PRO A 126 26.68 -10.95 9.63
N THR A 127 26.52 -12.22 9.23
CA THR A 127 25.85 -12.60 7.97
C THR A 127 24.38 -12.99 8.18
N GLU A 128 23.87 -12.92 9.42
CA GLU A 128 22.48 -13.23 9.73
C GLU A 128 21.52 -12.24 9.03
N THR A 129 20.89 -12.68 7.95
CA THR A 129 20.10 -11.80 7.05
C THR A 129 18.88 -11.21 7.76
N SER A 130 18.21 -11.98 8.62
CA SER A 130 17.06 -11.53 9.40
C SER A 130 17.45 -10.42 10.40
N ALA A 131 18.61 -10.53 11.04
CA ALA A 131 19.11 -9.51 11.96
C ALA A 131 19.55 -8.23 11.21
N ARG A 132 20.12 -8.36 10.00
CA ARG A 132 20.50 -7.18 9.18
C ARG A 132 19.27 -6.40 8.73
N LEU A 133 18.22 -7.09 8.29
CA LEU A 133 16.96 -6.46 7.89
C LEU A 133 16.30 -5.75 9.08
N ALA A 134 16.25 -6.40 10.24
CA ALA A 134 15.69 -5.80 11.46
C ALA A 134 16.48 -4.56 11.91
N PHE A 135 17.82 -4.59 11.81
CA PHE A 135 18.67 -3.47 12.20
C PHE A 135 18.51 -2.26 11.27
N ILE A 136 18.49 -2.48 9.94
CA ILE A 136 18.25 -1.42 8.95
C ILE A 136 16.86 -0.81 9.16
N ALA A 137 15.83 -1.64 9.34
CA ALA A 137 14.48 -1.15 9.61
C ALA A 137 14.43 -0.30 10.88
N ALA A 138 15.11 -0.71 11.95
CA ALA A 138 15.16 0.05 13.19
C ALA A 138 15.91 1.38 13.04
N GLN A 139 17.02 1.41 12.31
CA GLN A 139 17.74 2.65 12.02
C GLN A 139 16.91 3.64 11.20
N LEU A 140 16.12 3.15 10.23
CA LEU A 140 15.28 4.02 9.40
C LEU A 140 14.02 4.54 10.12
N CYS A 141 13.53 3.80 11.12
CA CYS A 141 12.26 4.12 11.79
C CYS A 141 12.41 4.86 13.12
N TYR A 142 13.59 4.83 13.75
CA TYR A 142 13.82 5.37 15.10
C TYR A 142 15.00 6.35 15.20
N SER A 143 15.59 6.80 14.08
CA SER A 143 16.60 7.87 14.03
C SER A 143 15.98 9.26 13.96
#